data_AF-A0A970XVS9-F1
#
_entry.id   AF-A0A970XVS9-F1
#
_cell.length_a   1.000
_cell.length_b   1.000
_cell.length_c   1.000
_cell.angle_alpha   90.00
_cell.angle_beta   90.00
_cell.angle_gamma   90.00
#
_symmetry.space_group_name_H-M   'P 1'
#
loop_
_entity.id
_entity.type
_entity.pdbx_description
1 polymer ?
#
loop_
_entity_poly.entity_id
_entity_poly.type
_entity_poly.pdbx_seq_one_letter_code
_entity_poly.pdbx_strand_id
1 'polypeptide(L)'
;MAFNELLVVIPHSGILIPQEIPLNNLSENFTEYTGDIDWYTHWLYDFRDILGNSQIVFPYCSLILESNREAYNLEDSIPLTNRLGKDLYKKGRAPDITLRQSLADKYLLSFHD
;
A
#
# COMPACT_ATOMS: atom_id res chain seq x y z
N MET A 1 -10.44 28.92 -12.07
CA MET A 1 -11.37 28.18 -11.18
C MET A 1 -10.51 27.41 -10.22
N ALA A 2 -10.77 27.51 -8.91
CA ALA A 2 -10.09 26.70 -7.90
C ALA A 2 -11.05 25.59 -7.47
N PHE A 3 -10.64 24.33 -7.61
CA PHE A 3 -11.39 23.14 -7.22
C PHE A 3 -11.03 22.76 -5.78
N ASN A 4 -11.29 23.67 -4.83
CA ASN A 4 -10.94 23.47 -3.42
C ASN A 4 -11.69 22.30 -2.77
N GLU A 5 -12.72 21.75 -3.44
CA GLU A 5 -13.48 20.58 -3.01
C GLU A 5 -13.00 19.27 -3.67
N LEU A 6 -12.03 19.33 -4.61
CA LEU A 6 -11.45 18.13 -5.22
C LEU A 6 -10.42 17.51 -4.27
N LEU A 7 -10.65 16.26 -3.92
CA LEU A 7 -9.70 15.41 -3.20
C LEU A 7 -9.13 14.36 -4.16
N VAL A 8 -7.80 14.31 -4.27
CA VAL A 8 -7.09 13.28 -5.02
C VAL A 8 -6.48 12.30 -4.02
N VAL A 9 -6.85 11.03 -4.12
CA VAL A 9 -6.37 9.95 -3.24
C VAL A 9 -5.42 9.06 -4.03
N ILE A 10 -4.21 8.86 -3.49
CA ILE A 10 -3.15 8.07 -4.14
C ILE A 10 -2.79 6.89 -3.25
N PRO A 11 -3.36 5.69 -3.49
CA PRO A 11 -3.19 4.53 -2.61
C PRO A 11 -1.87 3.78 -2.82
N HIS A 12 -1.25 3.85 -4.00
CA HIS A 12 -0.20 2.88 -4.39
C HIS A 12 1.17 3.50 -4.67
N SER A 13 1.40 4.76 -4.31
CA SER A 13 2.70 5.40 -4.58
C SER A 13 3.70 5.27 -3.44
N GLY A 14 3.26 4.69 -2.32
CA GLY A 14 4.06 4.45 -1.13
C GLY A 14 5.06 3.31 -1.29
N ILE A 15 6.16 3.39 -0.54
CA ILE A 15 7.23 2.38 -0.55
C ILE A 15 7.61 1.93 0.87
N LEU A 16 6.96 2.49 1.90
CA LEU A 16 7.27 2.13 3.28
C LEU A 16 6.77 0.72 3.59
N ILE A 17 7.58 -0.04 4.31
CA ILE A 17 7.18 -1.33 4.87
C ILE A 17 6.78 -1.09 6.33
N PRO A 18 5.61 -1.60 6.78
CA PRO A 18 5.20 -1.51 8.18
C PRO A 18 6.27 -2.10 9.11
N GLN A 19 6.51 -1.45 10.25
CA GLN A 19 7.55 -1.89 11.19
C GLN A 19 7.28 -3.28 11.78
N GLU A 20 6.01 -3.69 11.82
CA GLU A 20 5.58 -5.02 12.24
C GLU A 20 5.99 -6.12 11.26
N ILE A 21 6.43 -5.77 10.05
CA ILE A 21 6.98 -6.69 9.05
C ILE A 21 8.49 -6.44 8.95
N PRO A 22 9.31 -7.27 9.62
CA PRO A 22 10.76 -7.20 9.50
C PRO A 22 11.21 -7.33 8.04
N LEU A 23 12.09 -6.44 7.57
CA LEU A 23 12.61 -6.50 6.19
C LEU A 23 13.28 -7.84 5.87
N ASN A 24 13.87 -8.51 6.86
CA ASN A 24 14.50 -9.82 6.68
C ASN A 24 13.49 -10.97 6.49
N ASN A 25 12.20 -10.75 6.74
CA ASN A 25 11.11 -11.69 6.45
C ASN A 25 10.68 -11.64 4.98
N LEU A 26 10.92 -10.53 4.27
CA LEU A 26 10.55 -10.37 2.87
C LEU A 26 11.32 -11.35 1.98
N SER A 27 10.70 -11.71 0.86
CA SER A 27 11.30 -12.55 -0.18
C SER A 27 12.63 -11.96 -0.67
N GLU A 28 13.56 -12.82 -1.08
CA GLU A 28 14.85 -12.37 -1.64
C GLU A 28 14.65 -11.58 -2.94
N ASN A 29 13.58 -11.90 -3.67
CA ASN A 29 13.20 -11.23 -4.92
C ASN A 29 12.23 -10.06 -4.70
N PHE A 30 11.99 -9.62 -3.45
CA PHE A 30 10.98 -8.60 -3.17
C PHE A 30 11.21 -7.29 -3.95
N THR A 31 12.48 -6.90 -4.13
CA THR A 31 12.87 -5.71 -4.91
C THR A 31 12.55 -5.85 -6.40
N GLU A 32 12.52 -7.06 -6.96
CA GLU A 32 12.12 -7.28 -8.35
C GLU A 32 10.61 -7.06 -8.53
N TYR A 33 9.83 -7.21 -7.46
CA TYR A 33 8.38 -7.04 -7.48
C TYR A 33 7.95 -5.59 -7.36
N THR A 34 8.84 -4.67 -6.95
CA THR A 34 8.48 -3.25 -6.76
C THR A 34 8.12 -2.55 -8.07
N GLY A 35 8.37 -3.17 -9.23
CA GLY A 35 7.87 -2.69 -10.53
C GLY A 35 6.34 -2.74 -10.66
N ASP A 36 5.65 -3.48 -9.78
CA ASP A 36 4.18 -3.51 -9.70
C ASP A 36 3.59 -2.38 -8.82
N ILE A 37 4.44 -1.55 -8.21
CA ILE A 37 4.02 -0.38 -7.44
C ILE A 37 3.81 0.80 -8.39
N ASP A 38 2.73 1.57 -8.21
CA ASP A 38 2.44 2.78 -8.97
C ASP A 38 3.34 3.95 -8.51
N TRP A 39 4.65 3.74 -8.59
CA TRP A 39 5.66 4.64 -8.04
C TRP A 39 5.61 6.00 -8.75
N TYR A 40 5.77 7.08 -7.98
CA TYR A 40 5.68 8.48 -8.43
C TYR A 40 4.31 8.96 -8.91
N THR A 41 3.25 8.17 -8.76
CA THR A 41 1.89 8.59 -9.09
C THR A 41 1.46 9.84 -8.33
N HIS A 42 1.95 10.05 -7.11
CA HIS A 42 1.71 11.28 -6.35
C HIS A 42 2.31 12.54 -7.00
N TRP A 43 3.45 12.42 -7.69
CA TRP A 43 4.03 13.52 -8.47
C TRP A 43 3.34 13.68 -9.82
N LEU A 44 2.99 12.58 -10.49
CA LEU A 44 2.29 12.63 -11.77
C LEU A 44 0.95 13.37 -11.66
N TYR A 45 0.25 13.18 -10.53
CA TYR A 45 -1.04 13.83 -10.25
C TYR A 45 -0.92 15.10 -9.40
N ASP A 46 0.29 15.67 -9.22
CA ASP A 46 0.49 16.92 -8.50
C ASP A 46 0.07 18.14 -9.32
N PHE A 47 -1.25 18.35 -9.40
CA PHE A 47 -1.88 19.49 -10.06
C PHE A 47 -2.37 20.55 -9.06
N ARG A 48 -1.85 20.55 -7.82
CA ARG A 48 -2.36 21.42 -6.75
C ARG A 48 -2.17 22.89 -7.05
N ASP A 49 -1.13 23.25 -7.78
CA ASP A 49 -0.83 24.61 -8.26
C ASP A 49 -1.83 25.11 -9.31
N ILE A 50 -2.35 24.22 -10.16
CA ILE A 50 -3.29 24.55 -11.25
C ILE A 50 -4.74 24.43 -10.80
N LEU A 51 -5.07 23.36 -10.07
CA LEU A 51 -6.45 23.00 -9.71
C LEU A 51 -6.83 23.47 -8.30
N GLY A 52 -5.87 23.77 -7.42
CA GLY A 52 -6.17 24.10 -6.01
C GLY A 52 -6.76 22.92 -5.22
N ASN A 53 -6.57 21.68 -5.68
CA ASN A 53 -7.09 20.49 -5.03
C ASN A 53 -6.29 20.09 -3.78
N SER A 54 -6.86 19.20 -2.96
CA SER A 54 -6.13 18.51 -1.88
C SER A 54 -5.65 17.13 -2.32
N GLN A 55 -4.63 16.60 -1.66
CA GLN A 55 -4.10 15.25 -1.90
C GLN A 55 -3.93 14.49 -0.59
N ILE A 56 -4.28 13.20 -0.63
CA ILE A 56 -3.96 12.22 0.42
C ILE A 56 -3.17 11.10 -0.25
N VAL A 57 -2.02 10.75 0.33
CA VAL A 57 -1.12 9.71 -0.18
C VAL A 57 -0.98 8.64 0.88
N PHE A 58 -1.25 7.39 0.52
CA PHE A 58 -0.94 6.25 1.38
C PHE A 58 0.56 5.95 1.31
N PRO A 59 1.30 5.98 2.44
CA PRO A 59 2.76 5.96 2.40
C PRO A 59 3.34 4.53 2.30
N TYR A 60 2.53 3.50 2.53
CA TYR A 60 2.98 2.12 2.57
C TYR A 60 2.96 1.45 1.19
N CYS A 61 3.82 0.45 1.04
CA CYS A 61 3.96 -0.36 -0.16
C CYS A 61 2.70 -1.19 -0.43
N SER A 62 2.10 -1.03 -1.61
CA SER A 62 0.89 -1.76 -2.05
C SER A 62 1.08 -3.28 -2.12
N LEU A 63 2.31 -3.74 -2.29
CA LEU A 63 2.61 -5.18 -2.22
C LEU A 63 2.41 -5.77 -0.82
N ILE A 64 2.39 -4.94 0.23
CA ILE A 64 2.25 -5.37 1.62
C ILE A 64 0.90 -4.95 2.19
N LEU A 65 0.50 -3.69 1.92
CA LEU A 65 -0.74 -3.08 2.36
C LEU A 65 -1.45 -2.49 1.15
N GLU A 66 -2.44 -3.21 0.62
CA GLU A 66 -3.18 -2.79 -0.55
C GLU A 66 -4.40 -1.95 -0.14
N SER A 67 -4.22 -0.63 -0.08
CA SER A 67 -5.25 0.31 0.40
C SER A 67 -6.33 0.64 -0.64
N ASN A 68 -6.36 -0.05 -1.77
CA ASN A 68 -7.44 0.03 -2.77
C ASN A 68 -8.28 -1.26 -2.80
N ARG A 69 -8.29 -2.00 -1.68
CA ARG A 69 -9.09 -3.19 -1.43
C ARG A 69 -9.83 -3.03 -0.11
N GLU A 70 -10.89 -3.83 0.06
CA GLU A 70 -11.63 -3.86 1.32
C GLU A 70 -10.72 -4.36 2.44
N ALA A 71 -10.59 -3.58 3.53
CA ALA A 71 -9.60 -3.80 4.58
C ALA A 71 -9.63 -5.23 5.14
N TYR A 72 -10.82 -5.79 5.38
CA TYR A 72 -10.98 -7.11 5.98
C TYR A 72 -11.00 -8.28 4.98
N ASN A 73 -10.92 -8.01 3.67
CA ASN A 73 -10.62 -9.04 2.68
C ASN A 73 -9.09 -9.24 2.63
N LEU A 74 -8.55 -9.89 3.65
CA LEU A 74 -7.11 -9.96 3.92
C LEU A 74 -6.32 -10.58 2.78
N GLU A 75 -6.91 -11.52 2.02
CA GLU A 75 -6.26 -12.14 0.86
C GLU A 75 -5.88 -11.11 -0.19
N ASP A 76 -6.70 -10.08 -0.37
CA ASP A 76 -6.44 -8.99 -1.30
C ASP A 76 -5.72 -7.81 -0.64
N SER A 77 -6.08 -7.48 0.61
CA SER A 77 -5.63 -6.26 1.29
C SER A 77 -4.27 -6.39 1.99
N ILE A 78 -3.93 -7.59 2.48
CA ILE A 78 -2.65 -7.92 3.11
C ILE A 78 -2.13 -9.23 2.48
N PRO A 79 -1.74 -9.21 1.19
CA PRO A 79 -1.49 -10.42 0.42
C PRO A 79 -0.23 -11.17 0.88
N LEU A 80 -0.21 -12.49 0.65
CA LEU A 80 0.98 -13.33 0.89
C LEU A 80 1.81 -13.54 -0.39
N THR A 81 1.18 -13.40 -1.54
CA THR A 81 1.78 -13.50 -2.87
C THR A 81 1.46 -12.27 -3.71
N ASN A 82 2.34 -11.90 -4.63
CA ASN A 82 2.00 -10.89 -5.63
C ASN A 82 0.97 -11.42 -6.65
N ARG A 83 0.56 -10.55 -7.58
CA ARG A 83 -0.39 -10.88 -8.67
C ARG A 83 0.05 -12.04 -9.59
N LEU A 84 1.35 -12.35 -9.62
CA LEU A 84 1.93 -13.45 -10.40
C LEU A 84 2.01 -14.75 -9.58
N GLY A 85 1.47 -14.78 -8.37
CA GLY A 85 1.53 -15.92 -7.46
C GLY A 85 2.93 -16.15 -6.86
N LYS A 86 3.80 -15.14 -6.85
CA LYS A 86 5.12 -15.23 -6.22
C LYS A 86 5.05 -14.82 -4.76
N ASP A 87 5.70 -15.59 -3.90
CA ASP A 87 5.74 -15.31 -2.46
C ASP A 87 6.41 -13.96 -2.17
N LEU A 88 5.73 -13.13 -1.37
CA LEU A 88 6.22 -11.85 -0.89
C LEU A 88 7.15 -11.99 0.32
N TYR A 89 7.10 -13.14 0.98
CA TYR A 89 7.83 -13.45 2.20
C TYR A 89 8.64 -14.73 2.05
N LYS A 90 9.69 -14.86 2.84
CA LYS A 90 10.42 -16.14 2.97
C LYS A 90 9.52 -17.21 3.58
N LYS A 91 9.83 -18.47 3.29
CA LYS A 91 9.12 -19.63 3.83
C LYS A 91 9.06 -19.57 5.36
N GLY A 92 7.84 -19.63 5.91
CA GLY A 92 7.59 -19.57 7.36
C GLY A 92 7.81 -18.19 8.01
N ARG A 93 7.96 -17.13 7.21
CA ARG A 93 8.15 -15.74 7.66
C ARG A 93 7.01 -14.81 7.28
N ALA A 94 6.00 -15.32 6.60
CA ALA A 94 4.81 -14.56 6.24
C ALA A 94 4.00 -14.18 7.50
N PRO A 95 3.32 -13.03 7.51
CA PRO A 95 2.47 -12.64 8.62
C PRO A 95 1.33 -13.64 8.77
N ASP A 96 1.02 -14.00 10.01
CA ASP A 96 -0.14 -14.84 10.30
C ASP A 96 -1.45 -14.02 10.24
N ILE A 97 -2.58 -14.69 10.43
CA ILE A 97 -3.89 -14.05 10.36
C ILE A 97 -4.05 -12.93 11.39
N THR A 98 -3.49 -13.09 12.58
CA THR A 98 -3.60 -12.11 13.67
C THR A 98 -2.81 -10.84 13.35
N LEU A 99 -1.60 -10.98 12.81
CA LEU A 99 -0.82 -9.84 12.35
C LEU A 99 -1.47 -9.17 11.12
N ARG A 100 -2.00 -9.94 10.16
CA ARG A 100 -2.70 -9.35 9.01
C ARG A 100 -3.93 -8.54 9.42
N GLN A 101 -4.70 -9.02 10.40
CA GLN A 101 -5.83 -8.27 10.96
C GLN A 101 -5.37 -6.97 11.63
N SER A 102 -4.35 -7.02 12.48
CA SER A 102 -3.86 -5.82 13.17
C SER A 102 -3.27 -4.78 12.20
N LEU A 103 -2.65 -5.23 11.10
CA LEU A 103 -2.20 -4.36 10.02
C LEU A 103 -3.37 -3.69 9.29
N ALA A 104 -4.42 -4.44 8.96
CA ALA A 104 -5.62 -3.91 8.33
C ALA A 104 -6.31 -2.85 9.21
N ASP A 105 -6.47 -3.14 10.50
CA ASP A 105 -7.04 -2.21 11.48
C ASP A 105 -6.22 -0.93 11.59
N LYS A 106 -4.90 -1.08 11.73
CA LYS A 106 -4.00 0.03 12.01
C LYS A 106 -3.76 0.95 10.81
N TYR A 107 -3.70 0.38 9.61
CA TYR A 107 -3.23 1.12 8.43
C TYR A 107 -4.30 1.31 7.37
N LEU A 108 -5.15 0.31 7.12
CA LEU A 108 -6.15 0.39 6.05
C LEU A 108 -7.41 1.09 6.52
N LEU A 109 -7.99 0.69 7.66
CA LEU A 109 -9.16 1.38 8.20
C LEU A 109 -8.88 2.85 8.49
N SER A 110 -7.77 3.14 9.18
CA SER A 110 -7.38 4.52 9.48
C SER A 110 -7.10 5.40 8.25
N PHE A 111 -6.87 4.80 7.07
CA PHE A 111 -6.70 5.54 5.82
C PHE A 111 -8.04 5.89 5.14
N HIS A 112 -9.08 5.09 5.40
CA HIS A 112 -10.39 5.23 4.78
C HIS A 112 -11.40 6.01 5.64
N ASP A 113 -11.11 6.21 6.93
CA ASP A 113 -11.87 7.07 7.85
C ASP A 113 -11.65 8.59 7.57
#